data_AF-A0A952ZZX1-F1
#
_entry.id   AF-A0A952ZZX1-F1
#
_cell.length_a   1.000
_cell.length_b   1.000
_cell.length_c   1.000
_cell.angle_alpha   90.00
_cell.angle_beta   90.00
_cell.angle_gamma   90.00
#
_symmetry.space_group_name_H-M   'P 1'
#
loop_
_entity.id
_entity.type
_entity.pdbx_description
1 polymer ?
#
loop_
_entity_poly.entity_id
_entity_poly.type
_entity_poly.pdbx_seq_one_letter_code
_entity_poly.pdbx_strand_id
1 'polypeptide(L)'
;MSTPPLPPPFQIPANLISAPASIVIPLHAIPLGGPATAPQNYKLGLLVQATDDQGHASAAQLFEFDTGGQGFWMHPTGSLPKPAIADCTLQISYTSGISYLAQPVTLRLTFPEATATLGTTVTVGVIGKIENAQFPIFGAFYGDFGAALQAFTGDAATPGSLLTALAQLPSPYNNGFIVDVGGYPPGSRSAGSGAQPRVIVGLTDALRACFPQAVPMNAAAPYAGQSGPVNTFAETLIQAILTVNGASTPPIGVVFDTGAPQARVHTGNVVGDQFKPNTGDTVTLVPVPPAGAAPVPPFAVLDFVVGNPPNGAGSASQGALNIPAGYINTGLNPFYSFPLMFDLQNGLVRFPALSNS
;
A
#
# COMPACT_ATOMS: atom_id res chain seq x y z
N MET A 1 18.69 6.40 -32.57
CA MET A 1 18.24 7.55 -31.78
C MET A 1 18.50 7.21 -30.33
N SER A 2 19.36 7.96 -29.64
CA SER A 2 19.63 7.75 -28.22
C SER A 2 18.40 8.20 -27.43
N THR A 3 17.83 7.33 -26.61
CA THR A 3 16.82 7.70 -25.63
C THR A 3 17.39 8.79 -24.72
N PRO A 4 16.67 9.91 -24.50
CA PRO A 4 17.11 10.91 -23.54
C PRO A 4 17.28 10.27 -22.16
N PRO A 5 18.26 10.73 -21.36
CA PRO A 5 18.42 10.23 -20.00
C PRO A 5 17.12 10.46 -19.22
N LEU A 6 16.67 9.44 -18.48
CA LEU A 6 15.54 9.58 -17.58
C LEU A 6 15.83 10.73 -16.60
N PRO A 7 14.84 11.59 -16.29
CA PRO A 7 15.03 12.60 -15.27
C PRO A 7 15.49 11.94 -13.96
N PRO A 8 16.32 12.64 -13.16
CA PRO A 8 16.76 12.09 -11.88
C PRO A 8 15.53 11.73 -11.03
N PRO A 9 15.57 10.61 -10.29
CA PRO A 9 14.46 10.21 -9.45
C PRO A 9 14.14 11.34 -8.46
N PHE A 10 12.86 11.70 -8.38
CA PHE A 10 12.41 12.75 -7.47
C PHE A 10 12.81 12.40 -6.03
N GLN A 11 13.46 13.35 -5.34
CA GLN A 11 13.84 13.20 -3.95
C GLN A 11 13.09 14.21 -3.10
N ILE A 12 12.43 13.71 -2.05
CA ILE A 12 11.80 14.57 -1.05
C ILE A 12 12.91 15.33 -0.31
N PRO A 13 12.87 16.67 -0.25
CA PRO A 13 13.90 17.44 0.44
C PRO A 13 14.07 17.00 1.90
N ALA A 14 15.31 16.70 2.31
CA ALA A 14 15.62 16.14 3.63
C ALA A 14 15.12 17.01 4.79
N ASN A 15 15.15 18.34 4.62
CA ASN A 15 14.68 19.30 5.61
C ASN A 15 13.16 19.25 5.85
N LEU A 16 12.38 18.74 4.89
CA LEU A 16 10.92 18.62 5.02
C LEU A 16 10.50 17.37 5.79
N ILE A 17 11.31 16.30 5.73
CA ILE A 17 11.05 15.04 6.43
C ILE A 17 11.67 14.99 7.82
N SER A 18 12.60 15.91 8.14
CA SER A 18 13.15 16.10 9.48
C SER A 18 12.35 17.10 10.32
N ALA A 19 11.24 17.62 9.81
CA ALA A 19 10.40 18.58 10.54
C ALA A 19 9.66 17.87 11.68
N PRO A 20 9.48 18.49 12.87
CA PRO A 20 8.79 17.87 14.00
C PRO A 20 7.34 17.43 13.71
N ALA A 21 6.72 18.01 12.69
CA ALA A 21 5.36 17.69 12.27
C ALA A 21 5.28 16.41 11.40
N SER A 22 6.41 15.83 11.02
CA SER A 22 6.49 14.62 10.19
C SER A 22 7.32 13.55 10.87
N ILE A 23 6.92 12.29 10.72
CA ILE A 23 7.66 11.14 11.26
C ILE A 23 7.97 10.19 10.12
N VAL A 24 9.23 9.76 10.05
CA VAL A 24 9.69 8.75 9.10
C VAL A 24 9.69 7.39 9.80
N ILE A 25 9.00 6.43 9.21
CA ILE A 25 8.99 5.02 9.62
C ILE A 25 9.74 4.24 8.55
N PRO A 26 10.91 3.66 8.87
CA PRO A 26 11.65 2.85 7.91
C PRO A 26 10.84 1.63 7.46
N LEU A 27 10.99 1.29 6.18
CA LEU A 27 10.52 0.05 5.58
C LEU A 27 11.72 -0.85 5.24
N HIS A 28 11.49 -2.15 5.35
CA HIS A 28 12.44 -3.22 5.03
C HIS A 28 12.02 -3.89 3.73
N ALA A 29 12.89 -3.90 2.74
CA ALA A 29 12.68 -4.66 1.51
C ALA A 29 13.15 -6.11 1.69
N ILE A 30 12.21 -7.04 1.78
CA ILE A 30 12.45 -8.46 1.98
C ILE A 30 12.41 -9.17 0.62
N PRO A 31 13.52 -9.80 0.16
CA PRO A 31 13.52 -10.55 -1.08
C PRO A 31 12.63 -11.78 -0.95
N LEU A 32 11.67 -11.93 -1.86
CA LEU A 32 10.94 -13.17 -2.06
C LEU A 32 11.85 -14.09 -2.87
N GLY A 33 12.20 -15.25 -2.29
CA GLY A 33 13.12 -16.20 -2.92
C GLY A 33 12.80 -16.49 -4.39
N GLY A 34 13.85 -16.71 -5.19
CA GLY A 34 13.78 -17.04 -6.60
C GLY A 34 15.17 -17.45 -7.11
N PRO A 35 15.28 -18.08 -8.29
CA PRO A 35 16.59 -18.36 -8.88
C PRO A 35 17.36 -17.05 -9.04
N ALA A 36 18.68 -17.08 -8.82
CA ALA A 36 19.55 -15.89 -8.89
C ALA A 36 19.51 -15.14 -10.25
N THR A 37 18.92 -15.78 -11.27
CA THR A 37 18.75 -15.28 -12.62
C THR A 37 17.41 -14.57 -12.87
N ALA A 38 16.45 -14.63 -11.93
CA ALA A 38 15.18 -13.93 -12.04
C ALA A 38 15.27 -12.54 -11.38
N PRO A 39 14.51 -11.54 -11.86
CA PRO A 39 14.34 -10.28 -11.14
C PRO A 39 13.88 -10.58 -9.71
N GLN A 40 14.59 -10.09 -8.70
CA GLN A 40 14.19 -10.31 -7.31
C GLN A 40 12.88 -9.58 -7.06
N ASN A 41 11.83 -10.32 -6.74
CA ASN A 41 10.61 -9.72 -6.21
C ASN A 41 10.86 -9.38 -4.74
N TYR A 42 10.37 -8.23 -4.28
CA TYR A 42 10.46 -7.82 -2.89
C TYR A 42 9.07 -7.66 -2.30
N LYS A 43 8.96 -7.87 -0.99
CA LYS A 43 7.88 -7.32 -0.16
C LYS A 43 8.45 -6.26 0.76
N LEU A 44 7.62 -5.29 1.10
CA LEU A 44 7.96 -4.25 2.06
C LEU A 44 7.40 -4.64 3.42
N GLY A 45 8.12 -4.34 4.49
CA GLY A 45 7.55 -4.42 5.83
C GLY A 45 8.03 -3.34 6.76
N LEU A 46 7.30 -3.14 7.84
CA LEU A 46 7.66 -2.24 8.92
C LEU A 46 7.75 -2.99 10.24
N LEU A 47 8.65 -2.53 11.09
CA LEU A 47 8.82 -3.07 12.43
C LEU A 47 7.77 -2.44 13.36
N VAL A 48 6.92 -3.27 13.96
CA VAL A 48 5.87 -2.86 14.88
C VAL A 48 5.97 -3.65 16.18
N GLN A 49 5.73 -2.98 17.30
CA GLN A 49 5.49 -3.61 18.59
C GLN A 49 4.12 -3.20 19.12
N ALA A 50 3.35 -4.16 19.64
CA ALA A 50 2.06 -3.92 20.26
C ALA A 50 2.09 -4.19 21.77
N THR A 51 1.22 -3.52 22.51
CA THR A 51 1.02 -3.74 23.96
C THR A 51 -0.46 -3.64 24.29
N ASP A 52 -0.99 -4.57 25.08
CA ASP A 52 -2.36 -4.49 25.59
C ASP A 52 -2.47 -3.57 26.83
N ASP A 53 -3.68 -3.41 27.37
CA ASP A 53 -3.96 -2.57 28.53
C ASP A 53 -3.48 -3.19 29.86
N GLN A 54 -3.17 -4.49 29.88
CA GLN A 54 -2.54 -5.15 31.03
C GLN A 54 -1.00 -5.08 30.99
N GLY A 55 -0.42 -4.48 29.95
CA GLY A 55 1.02 -4.32 29.78
C GLY A 55 1.71 -5.54 29.18
N HIS A 56 0.98 -6.53 28.66
CA HIS A 56 1.59 -7.58 27.86
C HIS A 56 2.02 -7.02 26.52
N ALA A 57 3.28 -7.24 26.15
CA ALA A 57 3.86 -6.74 24.92
C ALA A 57 4.20 -7.86 23.94
N SER A 58 4.00 -7.58 22.65
CA SER A 58 4.61 -8.38 21.59
C SER A 58 6.12 -8.13 21.56
N ALA A 59 6.86 -9.06 20.94
CA ALA A 59 8.16 -8.70 20.41
C ALA A 59 7.97 -7.67 19.28
N ALA A 60 8.98 -6.85 19.00
CA ALA A 60 9.01 -6.06 17.78
C ALA A 60 9.19 -7.02 16.59
N GLN A 61 8.24 -7.01 15.66
CA GLN A 61 8.19 -7.92 14.51
C GLN A 61 7.93 -7.16 13.22
N LEU A 62 8.35 -7.73 12.09
CA LEU A 62 8.03 -7.20 10.78
C LEU A 62 6.60 -7.59 10.40
N PHE A 63 5.85 -6.63 9.89
CA PHE A 63 4.54 -6.84 9.26
C PHE A 63 4.62 -6.35 7.82
N GLU A 64 3.99 -7.07 6.91
CA GLU A 64 3.96 -6.69 5.49
C GLU A 64 3.27 -5.32 5.36
N PHE A 65 3.93 -4.35 4.72
CA PHE A 65 3.32 -3.05 4.43
C PHE A 65 2.55 -3.17 3.12
N ASP A 66 1.22 -3.15 3.21
CA ASP A 66 0.34 -3.46 2.09
C ASP A 66 -0.72 -2.37 1.89
N THR A 67 -0.50 -1.48 0.92
CA THR A 67 -1.46 -0.41 0.56
C THR A 67 -2.70 -0.90 -0.19
N GLY A 68 -2.72 -2.14 -0.69
CA GLY A 68 -3.92 -2.79 -1.22
C GLY A 68 -4.72 -3.51 -0.12
N GLY A 69 -4.04 -3.99 0.92
CA GLY A 69 -4.61 -4.72 2.05
C GLY A 69 -5.34 -3.84 3.06
N GLN A 70 -6.50 -4.30 3.51
CA GLN A 70 -7.35 -3.59 4.49
C GLN A 70 -7.01 -4.02 5.92
N GLY A 71 -7.01 -3.06 6.85
CA GLY A 71 -6.86 -3.33 8.30
C GLY A 71 -5.46 -3.80 8.72
N PHE A 72 -5.19 -3.79 10.02
CA PHE A 72 -3.94 -4.34 10.55
C PHE A 72 -4.18 -5.71 11.19
N TRP A 73 -3.54 -6.75 10.65
CA TRP A 73 -3.64 -8.14 11.10
C TRP A 73 -2.31 -8.59 11.70
N MET A 74 -2.33 -9.03 12.95
CA MET A 74 -1.13 -9.30 13.72
C MET A 74 -1.16 -10.70 14.33
N HIS A 75 -0.11 -11.50 14.09
CA HIS A 75 0.16 -12.67 14.89
C HIS A 75 0.68 -12.25 16.28
N PRO A 76 0.04 -12.68 17.38
CA PRO A 76 0.52 -12.40 18.71
C PRO A 76 1.86 -13.12 18.95
N THR A 77 2.84 -12.40 19.48
CA THR A 77 4.15 -12.94 19.90
C THR A 77 4.49 -12.44 21.30
N GLY A 78 5.61 -12.90 21.87
CA GLY A 78 6.05 -12.44 23.19
C GLY A 78 5.07 -12.84 24.29
N SER A 79 4.68 -11.89 25.15
CA SER A 79 3.69 -12.13 26.20
C SER A 79 2.27 -11.80 25.78
N LEU A 80 2.06 -11.26 24.57
CA LEU A 80 0.72 -10.90 24.09
C LEU A 80 -0.13 -12.18 23.91
N PRO A 81 -1.30 -12.29 24.55
CA PRO A 81 -2.07 -13.53 24.53
C PRO A 81 -2.60 -13.82 23.13
N LYS A 82 -2.54 -15.10 22.75
CA LYS A 82 -3.19 -15.58 21.54
C LYS A 82 -4.69 -15.76 21.79
N PRO A 83 -5.56 -15.19 20.95
CA PRO A 83 -7.01 -15.33 21.14
C PRO A 83 -7.46 -16.76 20.85
N ALA A 84 -8.50 -17.22 21.54
CA ALA A 84 -9.12 -18.49 21.20
C ALA A 84 -9.82 -18.39 19.85
N ILE A 85 -9.84 -19.49 19.09
CA ILE A 85 -10.50 -19.50 17.76
C ILE A 85 -11.98 -19.15 17.87
N ALA A 86 -12.63 -19.56 18.96
CA ALA A 86 -14.04 -19.24 19.22
C ALA A 86 -14.33 -17.74 19.40
N ASP A 87 -13.31 -16.95 19.75
CA ASP A 87 -13.40 -15.50 19.94
C ASP A 87 -13.02 -14.72 18.67
N CYS A 88 -12.60 -15.42 17.61
CA CYS A 88 -12.21 -14.79 16.35
C CYS A 88 -13.46 -14.44 15.53
N THR A 89 -13.76 -13.14 15.43
CA THR A 89 -14.91 -12.60 14.70
C THR A 89 -14.57 -11.88 13.40
N LEU A 90 -13.32 -11.95 12.94
CA LEU A 90 -12.90 -11.37 11.68
C LEU A 90 -12.30 -12.46 10.81
N GLN A 91 -12.67 -12.49 9.53
CA GLN A 91 -12.10 -13.39 8.55
C GLN A 91 -11.73 -12.64 7.27
N ILE A 92 -10.47 -12.78 6.84
CA ILE A 92 -9.99 -12.23 5.57
C ILE A 92 -9.27 -13.32 4.77
N SER A 93 -9.40 -13.28 3.45
CA SER A 93 -8.67 -14.15 2.52
C SER A 93 -8.00 -13.31 1.45
N TYR A 94 -6.71 -13.53 1.25
CA TYR A 94 -5.91 -12.79 0.28
C TYR A 94 -5.83 -13.54 -1.05
N THR A 95 -5.46 -12.81 -2.11
CA THR A 95 -5.24 -13.40 -3.45
C THR A 95 -4.07 -14.40 -3.49
N SER A 96 -3.20 -14.38 -2.48
CA SER A 96 -2.15 -15.38 -2.25
C SER A 96 -2.69 -16.74 -1.80
N GLY A 97 -3.97 -16.82 -1.39
CA GLY A 97 -4.60 -18.02 -0.82
C GLY A 97 -4.43 -18.15 0.70
N ILE A 98 -3.71 -17.21 1.33
CA ILE A 98 -3.60 -17.11 2.79
C ILE A 98 -4.91 -16.55 3.35
N SER A 99 -5.38 -17.12 4.46
CA SER A 99 -6.56 -16.62 5.17
C SER A 99 -6.29 -16.49 6.66
N TYR A 100 -6.89 -15.48 7.28
CA TYR A 100 -6.83 -15.26 8.73
C TYR A 100 -8.20 -15.37 9.36
N LEU A 101 -8.22 -15.92 10.57
CA LEU A 101 -9.29 -15.78 11.55
C LEU A 101 -8.70 -15.03 12.74
N ALA A 102 -9.29 -13.89 13.07
CA ALA A 102 -8.76 -12.97 14.05
C ALA A 102 -9.83 -12.42 15.00
N GLN A 103 -9.41 -12.03 16.20
CA GLN A 103 -10.22 -11.26 17.14
C GLN A 103 -9.87 -9.77 17.02
N PRO A 104 -10.85 -8.86 16.92
CA PRO A 104 -10.59 -7.44 17.03
C PRO A 104 -10.16 -7.11 18.46
N VAL A 105 -8.96 -6.58 18.63
CA VAL A 105 -8.40 -6.18 19.94
C VAL A 105 -7.87 -4.75 19.83
N THR A 106 -8.08 -3.96 20.88
CA THR A 106 -7.50 -2.63 20.98
C THR A 106 -6.10 -2.75 21.57
N LEU A 107 -5.07 -2.36 20.81
CA LEU A 107 -3.68 -2.42 21.25
C LEU A 107 -3.00 -1.05 21.10
N ARG A 108 -2.04 -0.77 21.99
CA ARG A 108 -1.10 0.33 21.81
C ARG A 108 0.04 -0.13 20.90
N LEU A 109 0.17 0.50 19.74
CA LEU A 109 1.26 0.27 18.80
C LEU A 109 2.39 1.25 19.02
N THR A 110 3.62 0.78 18.78
CA THR A 110 4.82 1.59 18.63
C THR A 110 5.60 1.15 17.41
N PHE A 111 6.35 2.09 16.84
CA PHE A 111 7.22 1.90 15.67
C PHE A 111 8.66 2.08 16.12
N PRO A 112 9.38 1.02 16.54
CA PRO A 112 10.66 1.16 17.25
C PRO A 112 11.76 1.85 16.45
N GLU A 113 11.68 1.81 15.12
CA GLU A 113 12.66 2.40 14.22
C GLU A 113 12.24 3.78 13.68
N ALA A 114 11.09 4.32 14.11
CA ALA A 114 10.64 5.63 13.67
C ALA A 114 11.57 6.75 14.18
N THR A 115 11.68 7.83 13.41
CA THR A 115 12.55 8.98 13.77
C THR A 115 12.11 9.73 15.02
N ALA A 116 10.88 9.51 15.47
CA ALA A 116 10.35 9.98 16.73
C ALA A 116 9.38 8.95 17.32
N THR A 117 9.20 8.96 18.63
CA THR A 117 8.26 8.05 19.31
C THR A 117 6.84 8.30 18.81
N LEU A 118 6.32 7.35 18.04
CA LEU A 118 4.94 7.32 17.61
C LEU A 118 4.25 6.16 18.34
N GLY A 119 3.39 6.51 19.29
CA GLY A 119 2.55 5.57 20.02
C GLY A 119 1.08 5.88 19.76
N THR A 120 0.29 4.88 19.39
CA THR A 120 -1.16 5.06 19.19
C THR A 120 -1.93 3.85 19.68
N THR A 121 -3.17 4.06 20.12
CA THR A 121 -4.10 2.97 20.40
C THR A 121 -4.98 2.76 19.18
N VAL A 122 -4.97 1.56 18.62
CA VAL A 122 -5.77 1.22 17.44
C VAL A 122 -6.43 -0.15 17.61
N THR A 123 -7.52 -0.36 16.88
CA THR A 123 -8.11 -1.69 16.75
C THR A 123 -7.33 -2.48 15.72
N VAL A 124 -6.84 -3.67 16.11
CA VAL A 124 -6.13 -4.62 15.25
C VAL A 124 -6.86 -5.97 15.23
N GLY A 125 -6.73 -6.72 14.15
CA GLY A 125 -7.10 -8.13 14.12
C GLY A 125 -5.97 -8.99 14.68
N VAL A 126 -6.08 -9.45 15.92
CA VAL A 126 -5.12 -10.42 16.49
C VAL A 126 -5.45 -11.81 15.96
N ILE A 127 -4.51 -12.42 15.24
CA ILE A 127 -4.73 -13.65 14.48
C ILE A 127 -4.73 -14.86 15.42
N GLY A 128 -5.90 -15.48 15.58
CA GLY A 128 -6.06 -16.75 16.31
C GLY A 128 -5.76 -17.97 15.45
N LYS A 129 -6.02 -17.90 14.14
CA LYS A 129 -5.71 -18.97 13.19
C LYS A 129 -5.30 -18.41 11.83
N ILE A 130 -4.29 -19.04 11.23
CA ILE A 130 -3.88 -18.86 9.84
C ILE A 130 -4.18 -20.15 9.07
N GLU A 131 -4.65 -20.01 7.85
CA GLU A 131 -4.91 -21.12 6.92
C GLU A 131 -4.01 -20.99 5.70
N ASN A 132 -3.59 -22.14 5.15
CA ASN A 132 -2.74 -22.26 3.96
C ASN A 132 -1.34 -21.60 4.06
N ALA A 133 -0.89 -21.25 5.27
CA ALA A 133 0.45 -20.73 5.55
C ALA A 133 0.83 -20.96 7.03
N GLN A 134 2.05 -20.56 7.39
CA GLN A 134 2.54 -20.51 8.76
C GLN A 134 3.35 -19.23 8.98
N PHE A 135 3.39 -18.74 10.22
CA PHE A 135 4.23 -17.59 10.58
C PHE A 135 5.69 -18.01 10.79
N PRO A 136 6.67 -17.17 10.40
CA PRO A 136 6.48 -15.93 9.64
C PRO A 136 6.09 -16.22 8.18
N ILE A 137 5.09 -15.50 7.66
CA ILE A 137 4.69 -15.61 6.24
C ILE A 137 5.81 -15.06 5.37
N PHE A 138 6.04 -15.71 4.22
CA PHE A 138 7.16 -15.42 3.31
C PHE A 138 8.53 -15.42 4.01
N GLY A 139 8.66 -16.11 5.16
CA GLY A 139 9.89 -16.21 5.93
C GLY A 139 10.25 -14.97 6.76
N ALA A 140 9.44 -13.90 6.75
CA ALA A 140 9.79 -12.64 7.42
C ALA A 140 8.64 -11.97 8.20
N PHE A 141 7.39 -12.08 7.76
CA PHE A 141 6.31 -11.25 8.31
C PHE A 141 5.43 -12.00 9.30
N TYR A 142 5.00 -11.30 10.35
CA TYR A 142 4.09 -11.82 11.38
C TYR A 142 2.64 -11.39 11.17
N GLY A 143 2.29 -11.02 9.95
CA GLY A 143 0.96 -10.56 9.55
C GLY A 143 1.06 -9.42 8.53
N ASP A 144 -0.08 -8.76 8.31
CA ASP A 144 -0.26 -7.74 7.29
C ASP A 144 -0.63 -6.41 7.93
N PHE A 145 0.25 -5.43 7.78
CA PHE A 145 -0.04 -4.03 8.04
C PHE A 145 -0.73 -3.43 6.82
N GLY A 146 -2.02 -3.69 6.70
CA GLY A 146 -2.86 -3.10 5.68
C GLY A 146 -2.93 -1.58 5.82
N ALA A 147 -2.52 -0.91 4.76
CA ALA A 147 -2.50 0.53 4.57
C ALA A 147 -3.57 0.99 3.58
N ALA A 148 -4.45 0.09 3.11
CA ALA A 148 -5.63 0.49 2.37
C ALA A 148 -6.51 1.41 3.22
N LEU A 149 -7.08 2.39 2.54
CA LEU A 149 -7.91 3.42 3.15
C LEU A 149 -9.38 3.01 3.24
N GLN A 150 -9.71 1.82 2.74
CA GLN A 150 -11.01 1.21 2.88
C GLN A 150 -11.07 0.44 4.19
N ALA A 151 -12.09 0.72 5.01
CA ALA A 151 -12.32 -0.09 6.19
C ALA A 151 -12.71 -1.51 5.78
N PHE A 152 -12.03 -2.49 6.35
CA PHE A 152 -12.52 -3.86 6.38
C PHE A 152 -13.79 -3.86 7.22
N THR A 153 -14.89 -4.32 6.65
CA THR A 153 -16.12 -4.62 7.39
C THR A 153 -16.27 -6.13 7.37
N GLY A 154 -16.30 -6.75 8.55
CA GLY A 154 -16.74 -8.14 8.66
C GLY A 154 -18.11 -8.32 8.01
N ASP A 155 -18.43 -9.56 7.63
CA ASP A 155 -19.76 -9.84 7.10
C ASP A 155 -20.83 -9.67 8.19
N ALA A 156 -22.11 -9.71 7.79
CA ALA A 156 -23.22 -9.55 8.73
C ALA A 156 -23.25 -10.64 9.83
N ALA A 157 -22.58 -11.78 9.61
CA ALA A 157 -22.47 -12.87 10.58
C ALA A 157 -21.33 -12.67 11.58
N THR A 158 -20.36 -11.80 11.27
CA THR A 158 -19.14 -11.63 12.05
C THR A 158 -18.87 -10.13 12.31
N PRO A 159 -19.38 -9.59 13.43
CA PRO A 159 -19.32 -8.16 13.70
C PRO A 159 -17.89 -7.69 13.98
N GLY A 160 -17.50 -6.60 13.33
CA GLY A 160 -16.25 -5.87 13.57
C GLY A 160 -15.77 -5.15 12.30
N SER A 161 -14.98 -4.09 12.49
CA SER A 161 -14.37 -3.37 11.37
C SER A 161 -12.95 -2.92 11.72
N LEU A 162 -12.05 -3.07 10.74
CA LEU A 162 -10.66 -2.64 10.86
C LEU A 162 -10.38 -1.57 9.82
N LEU A 163 -9.78 -0.47 10.23
CA LEU A 163 -9.14 0.49 9.33
C LEU A 163 -7.62 0.34 9.45
N THR A 164 -6.87 0.81 8.46
CA THR A 164 -5.42 0.94 8.61
C THR A 164 -5.05 1.66 9.91
N ALA A 165 -3.96 1.23 10.54
CA ALA A 165 -3.44 1.90 11.74
C ALA A 165 -2.93 3.32 11.44
N LEU A 166 -2.50 3.62 10.20
CA LEU A 166 -2.00 4.96 9.83
C LEU A 166 -3.09 6.03 9.90
N ALA A 167 -4.31 5.72 9.43
CA ALA A 167 -5.45 6.64 9.50
C ALA A 167 -5.98 6.84 10.94
N GLN A 168 -5.55 5.99 11.88
CA GLN A 168 -5.93 6.04 13.30
C GLN A 168 -4.83 6.66 14.18
N LEU A 169 -3.75 7.19 13.59
CA LEU A 169 -2.73 7.90 14.35
C LEU A 169 -3.30 9.18 15.02
N PRO A 170 -2.69 9.69 16.09
CA PRO A 170 -3.08 10.98 16.63
C PRO A 170 -2.77 12.10 15.64
N SER A 171 -3.56 13.17 15.68
CA SER A 171 -3.25 14.40 14.94
C SER A 171 -1.86 14.94 15.34
N PRO A 172 -1.05 15.43 14.38
CA PRO A 172 -1.37 15.63 12.96
C PRO A 172 -1.05 14.42 12.05
N TYR A 173 -0.64 13.27 12.61
CA TYR A 173 -0.06 12.17 11.83
C TYR A 173 -1.07 11.33 11.05
N ASN A 174 -2.37 11.46 11.31
CA ASN A 174 -3.44 10.79 10.56
C ASN A 174 -3.91 11.54 9.31
N ASN A 175 -3.33 12.69 8.99
CA ASN A 175 -3.77 13.51 7.87
C ASN A 175 -3.32 12.97 6.50
N GLY A 176 -2.52 11.91 6.49
CA GLY A 176 -2.06 11.17 5.32
C GLY A 176 -0.64 10.65 5.46
N PHE A 177 -0.15 10.00 4.41
CA PHE A 177 1.20 9.44 4.38
C PHE A 177 1.82 9.45 2.98
N ILE A 178 3.15 9.39 2.92
CA ILE A 178 3.92 9.20 1.70
C ILE A 178 4.60 7.84 1.78
N VAL A 179 4.52 7.07 0.69
CA VAL A 179 5.32 5.85 0.52
C VAL A 179 6.48 6.18 -0.41
N ASP A 180 7.71 6.02 0.08
CA ASP A 180 8.95 6.30 -0.66
C ASP A 180 9.84 5.06 -0.62
N VAL A 181 9.80 4.25 -1.68
CA VAL A 181 10.58 3.01 -1.77
C VAL A 181 11.98 3.29 -2.33
N GLY A 182 12.15 4.42 -3.02
CA GLY A 182 13.34 4.71 -3.82
C GLY A 182 13.48 3.78 -5.03
N GLY A 183 14.59 3.93 -5.76
CA GLY A 183 14.85 3.11 -6.95
C GLY A 183 14.99 1.61 -6.61
N TYR A 184 14.60 0.76 -7.57
CA TYR A 184 14.68 -0.70 -7.44
C TYR A 184 16.07 -1.14 -6.94
N PRO A 185 16.16 -2.00 -5.90
CA PRO A 185 17.45 -2.38 -5.34
C PRO A 185 18.27 -3.13 -6.41
N PRO A 186 19.49 -2.68 -6.77
CA PRO A 186 20.42 -3.59 -7.41
C PRO A 186 20.73 -4.70 -6.40
N GLY A 187 20.65 -5.96 -6.85
CA GLY A 187 20.85 -7.13 -6.00
C GLY A 187 22.04 -6.92 -5.07
N SER A 188 21.77 -7.01 -3.76
CA SER A 188 22.64 -6.59 -2.65
C SER A 188 22.89 -5.06 -2.55
N ARG A 189 22.04 -4.34 -1.82
CA ARG A 189 22.43 -3.02 -1.30
C ARG A 189 23.43 -3.21 -0.15
N SER A 190 24.71 -2.93 -0.42
CA SER A 190 25.56 -2.31 0.59
C SER A 190 25.01 -0.91 0.87
N ALA A 191 24.87 -0.55 2.15
CA ALA A 191 24.39 0.75 2.59
C ALA A 191 25.27 1.88 1.99
N GLY A 192 24.76 2.61 0.99
CA GLY A 192 25.49 3.75 0.45
C GLY A 192 25.04 4.20 -0.94
N SER A 193 23.87 4.85 -1.03
CA SER A 193 23.58 6.03 -1.89
C SER A 193 22.11 6.22 -2.28
N GLY A 194 21.23 5.23 -2.06
CA GLY A 194 19.78 5.38 -2.21
C GLY A 194 19.09 5.38 -0.85
N ALA A 195 18.15 6.29 -0.61
CA ALA A 195 17.36 6.31 0.62
C ALA A 195 16.77 4.91 0.91
N GLN A 196 16.77 4.52 2.18
CA GLN A 196 16.07 3.33 2.66
C GLN A 196 14.57 3.49 2.35
N PRO A 197 13.87 2.43 1.89
CA PRO A 197 12.41 2.45 1.77
C PRO A 197 11.78 2.96 3.07
N ARG A 198 10.73 3.77 2.98
CA ARG A 198 10.12 4.42 4.15
C ARG A 198 8.67 4.84 3.91
N VAL A 199 7.95 5.00 5.02
CA VAL A 199 6.68 5.71 5.09
C VAL A 199 6.88 7.01 5.86
N ILE A 200 6.30 8.09 5.39
CA ILE A 200 6.34 9.39 6.06
C ILE A 200 4.90 9.75 6.44
N VAL A 201 4.63 9.96 7.72
CA VAL A 201 3.33 10.41 8.24
C VAL A 201 3.42 11.85 8.73
N GLY A 202 2.26 12.53 8.88
CA GLY A 202 2.22 13.94 9.29
C GLY A 202 2.55 14.87 8.13
N LEU A 203 1.64 14.95 7.16
CA LEU A 203 1.80 15.73 5.94
C LEU A 203 1.69 17.23 6.23
N THR A 204 2.73 17.98 5.90
CA THR A 204 2.73 19.44 5.97
C THR A 204 2.36 20.05 4.61
N ASP A 205 1.98 21.32 4.59
CA ASP A 205 1.71 22.00 3.31
C ASP A 205 2.98 22.12 2.46
N ALA A 206 4.15 22.24 3.09
CA ALA A 206 5.43 22.20 2.40
C ALA A 206 5.67 20.84 1.73
N LEU A 207 5.32 19.72 2.37
CA LEU A 207 5.36 18.40 1.73
C LEU A 207 4.37 18.34 0.57
N ARG A 208 3.12 18.78 0.75
CA ARG A 208 2.10 18.79 -0.32
C ARG A 208 2.55 19.59 -1.54
N ALA A 209 3.23 20.71 -1.34
CA ALA A 209 3.75 21.55 -2.41
C ALA A 209 4.79 20.84 -3.29
N CYS A 210 5.48 19.81 -2.78
CA CYS A 210 6.39 18.99 -3.57
C CYS A 210 5.68 17.98 -4.48
N PHE A 211 4.36 17.79 -4.32
CA PHE A 211 3.53 16.87 -5.10
C PHE A 211 2.41 17.65 -5.82
N PRO A 212 2.75 18.42 -6.86
CA PRO A 212 1.84 19.36 -7.50
C PRO A 212 0.75 18.68 -8.33
N GLN A 213 0.95 17.44 -8.77
CA GLN A 213 -0.04 16.67 -9.50
C GLN A 213 -0.92 15.93 -8.49
N ALA A 214 -2.24 16.10 -8.59
CA ALA A 214 -3.19 15.54 -7.65
C ALA A 214 -4.41 14.97 -8.37
N VAL A 215 -4.89 13.83 -7.89
CA VAL A 215 -6.09 13.16 -8.39
C VAL A 215 -7.03 12.92 -7.20
N PRO A 216 -8.32 13.28 -7.29
CA PRO A 216 -9.30 12.94 -6.26
C PRO A 216 -9.40 11.43 -6.06
N MET A 217 -9.34 11.00 -4.79
CA MET A 217 -9.55 9.61 -4.43
C MET A 217 -11.04 9.27 -4.41
N ASN A 218 -11.39 8.05 -4.80
CA ASN A 218 -12.75 7.54 -4.71
C ASN A 218 -13.15 7.39 -3.24
N ALA A 219 -14.15 8.15 -2.80
CA ALA A 219 -14.62 8.11 -1.41
C ALA A 219 -15.28 6.78 -1.05
N ALA A 220 -15.17 6.38 0.21
CA ALA A 220 -15.86 5.23 0.78
C ALA A 220 -16.66 5.64 2.03
N ALA A 221 -17.39 4.68 2.61
CA ALA A 221 -18.18 4.92 3.83
C ALA A 221 -17.25 5.21 5.01
N PRO A 222 -17.47 6.32 5.76
CA PRO A 222 -16.58 6.71 6.84
C PRO A 222 -16.48 5.61 7.89
N TYR A 223 -15.28 5.46 8.45
CA TYR A 223 -15.02 4.51 9.52
C TYR A 223 -15.41 5.14 10.85
N ALA A 224 -16.31 4.49 11.60
CA ALA A 224 -16.62 4.87 12.98
C ALA A 224 -15.48 4.43 13.90
N GLY A 225 -14.38 5.18 13.90
CA GLY A 225 -13.21 4.91 14.73
C GLY A 225 -13.42 5.26 16.20
N GLN A 226 -12.42 4.95 17.03
CA GLN A 226 -12.49 5.18 18.49
C GLN A 226 -12.62 6.66 18.86
N SER A 227 -12.07 7.57 18.04
CA SER A 227 -12.08 9.02 18.28
C SER A 227 -13.09 9.79 17.42
N GLY A 228 -14.00 9.08 16.73
CA GLY A 228 -14.98 9.66 15.82
C GLY A 228 -14.82 9.18 14.38
N PRO A 229 -15.61 9.74 13.45
CA PRO A 229 -15.59 9.33 12.05
C PRO A 229 -14.24 9.68 11.39
N VAL A 230 -13.64 8.69 10.74
CA VAL A 230 -12.45 8.83 9.90
C VAL A 230 -12.86 8.68 8.45
N ASN A 231 -12.45 9.62 7.60
CA ASN A 231 -12.68 9.52 6.16
C ASN A 231 -11.92 8.31 5.59
N THR A 232 -12.60 7.55 4.75
CA THR A 232 -12.08 6.35 4.09
C THR A 232 -12.19 6.51 2.57
N PHE A 233 -11.42 5.70 1.86
CA PHE A 233 -11.37 5.71 0.40
C PHE A 233 -11.43 4.28 -0.12
N ALA A 234 -11.93 4.09 -1.33
CA ALA A 234 -12.05 2.78 -1.95
C ALA A 234 -10.66 2.19 -2.26
N GLU A 235 -10.56 0.85 -2.26
CA GLU A 235 -9.34 0.15 -2.67
C GLU A 235 -8.96 0.44 -4.13
N THR A 236 -9.94 0.58 -5.02
CA THR A 236 -9.75 1.25 -6.32
C THR A 236 -9.68 2.75 -6.12
N LEU A 237 -8.50 3.22 -5.76
CA LEU A 237 -8.30 4.56 -5.25
C LEU A 237 -8.63 5.64 -6.27
N ILE A 238 -8.29 5.42 -7.53
CA ILE A 238 -8.58 6.32 -8.65
C ILE A 238 -9.09 5.55 -9.86
N GLN A 239 -9.56 6.29 -10.86
CA GLN A 239 -9.79 5.76 -12.21
C GLN A 239 -8.69 6.20 -13.17
N ALA A 240 -8.36 5.37 -14.16
CA ALA A 240 -7.41 5.70 -15.20
C ALA A 240 -7.76 5.03 -16.52
N ILE A 241 -7.28 5.61 -17.63
CA ILE A 241 -7.22 4.95 -18.92
C ILE A 241 -5.96 4.09 -18.93
N LEU A 242 -6.13 2.79 -19.17
CA LEU A 242 -5.05 1.84 -19.38
C LEU A 242 -4.75 1.75 -20.88
N THR A 243 -3.50 1.96 -21.25
CA THR A 243 -2.99 1.73 -22.59
C THR A 243 -1.97 0.60 -22.58
N VAL A 244 -2.18 -0.43 -23.40
CA VAL A 244 -1.24 -1.53 -23.63
C VAL A 244 -0.92 -1.57 -25.12
N ASN A 245 0.35 -1.37 -25.48
CA ASN A 245 0.81 -1.31 -26.88
C ASN A 245 -0.05 -0.40 -27.79
N GLY A 246 -0.45 0.76 -27.27
CA GLY A 246 -1.25 1.75 -27.99
C GLY A 246 -2.76 1.48 -28.03
N ALA A 247 -3.22 0.29 -27.65
CA ALA A 247 -4.65 0.03 -27.43
C ALA A 247 -5.08 0.57 -26.07
N SER A 248 -6.19 1.30 -25.98
CA SER A 248 -6.64 1.95 -24.74
C SER A 248 -8.01 1.47 -24.28
N THR A 249 -8.22 1.42 -22.96
CA THR A 249 -9.51 1.11 -22.33
C THR A 249 -10.33 2.39 -22.11
N PRO A 250 -11.67 2.29 -21.94
CA PRO A 250 -12.42 3.21 -21.08
C PRO A 250 -11.79 3.30 -19.66
N PRO A 251 -12.18 4.27 -18.82
CA PRO A 251 -11.67 4.37 -17.45
C PRO A 251 -11.89 3.08 -16.63
N ILE A 252 -10.85 2.61 -15.96
CA ILE A 252 -10.84 1.42 -15.09
C ILE A 252 -10.33 1.78 -13.70
N GLY A 253 -10.60 0.95 -12.71
CA GLY A 253 -10.07 1.13 -11.35
C GLY A 253 -8.56 0.92 -11.28
N VAL A 254 -7.88 1.68 -10.42
CA VAL A 254 -6.45 1.52 -10.12
C VAL A 254 -6.26 1.26 -8.63
N VAL A 255 -5.55 0.17 -8.31
CA VAL A 255 -5.12 -0.17 -6.95
C VAL A 255 -3.61 0.04 -6.86
N PHE A 256 -3.17 0.97 -6.00
CA PHE A 256 -1.76 1.18 -5.69
C PHE A 256 -1.35 0.27 -4.55
N ASP A 257 -0.72 -0.85 -4.87
CA ASP A 257 -0.54 -1.97 -3.94
C ASP A 257 0.95 -2.28 -3.71
N THR A 258 1.42 -2.05 -2.49
CA THR A 258 2.79 -2.38 -2.05
C THR A 258 2.96 -3.84 -1.62
N GLY A 259 1.87 -4.56 -1.33
CA GLY A 259 1.88 -5.99 -1.02
C GLY A 259 1.98 -6.89 -2.27
N ALA A 260 1.62 -6.35 -3.44
CA ALA A 260 1.83 -6.98 -4.72
C ALA A 260 3.23 -6.65 -5.31
N PRO A 261 4.08 -7.65 -5.60
CA PRO A 261 5.43 -7.39 -6.10
C PRO A 261 5.47 -6.86 -7.54
N GLN A 262 4.40 -7.05 -8.31
CA GLN A 262 4.33 -6.76 -9.74
C GLN A 262 2.93 -6.27 -10.12
N ALA A 263 2.85 -5.49 -11.19
CA ALA A 263 1.57 -5.06 -11.73
C ALA A 263 0.74 -6.27 -12.23
N ARG A 264 -0.57 -6.24 -12.02
CA ARG A 264 -1.51 -7.23 -12.52
C ARG A 264 -2.75 -6.57 -13.10
N VAL A 265 -3.08 -6.93 -14.34
CA VAL A 265 -4.35 -6.55 -14.95
C VAL A 265 -5.39 -7.62 -14.62
N HIS A 266 -6.50 -7.18 -14.02
CA HIS A 266 -7.66 -8.01 -13.73
C HIS A 266 -8.76 -7.68 -14.73
N THR A 267 -9.13 -8.68 -15.55
CA THR A 267 -10.10 -8.51 -16.63
C THR A 267 -11.51 -8.24 -16.12
N GLY A 268 -12.38 -7.70 -16.97
CA GLY A 268 -13.79 -7.44 -16.65
C GLY A 268 -14.63 -7.33 -17.93
N ASN A 269 -15.83 -6.74 -17.83
CA ASN A 269 -16.67 -6.45 -18.98
C ASN A 269 -16.11 -5.34 -19.88
N VAL A 270 -15.15 -4.55 -19.40
CA VAL A 270 -14.42 -3.52 -20.17
C VAL A 270 -13.00 -3.98 -20.50
N VAL A 271 -12.24 -4.44 -19.50
CA VAL A 271 -10.87 -4.94 -19.70
C VAL A 271 -10.89 -6.38 -20.20
N GLY A 272 -10.81 -6.55 -21.52
CA GLY A 272 -10.68 -7.87 -22.15
C GLY A 272 -9.26 -8.43 -22.14
N ASP A 273 -9.11 -9.65 -22.64
CA ASP A 273 -7.81 -10.36 -22.71
C ASP A 273 -6.75 -9.64 -23.54
N GLN A 274 -7.15 -8.75 -24.46
CA GLN A 274 -6.21 -7.95 -25.26
C GLN A 274 -5.41 -6.92 -24.43
N PHE A 275 -5.85 -6.61 -23.20
CA PHE A 275 -5.13 -5.72 -22.28
C PHE A 275 -4.26 -6.48 -21.27
N LYS A 276 -4.13 -7.80 -21.43
CA LYS A 276 -3.19 -8.62 -20.67
C LYS A 276 -1.77 -8.36 -21.18
N PRO A 277 -0.91 -7.70 -20.39
CA PRO A 277 0.38 -7.27 -20.90
C PRO A 277 1.37 -8.45 -20.91
N ASN A 278 2.06 -8.62 -22.02
CA ASN A 278 3.11 -9.61 -22.24
C ASN A 278 4.50 -8.99 -22.06
N THR A 279 5.53 -9.81 -21.88
CA THR A 279 6.91 -9.33 -21.87
C THR A 279 7.23 -8.55 -23.15
N GLY A 280 7.76 -7.34 -23.00
CA GLY A 280 8.04 -6.40 -24.09
C GLY A 280 6.93 -5.38 -24.35
N ASP A 281 5.72 -5.58 -23.79
CA ASP A 281 4.63 -4.63 -23.97
C ASP A 281 4.89 -3.33 -23.22
N THR A 282 4.47 -2.21 -23.79
CA THR A 282 4.44 -0.91 -23.09
C THR A 282 3.09 -0.75 -22.42
N VAL A 283 3.11 -0.44 -21.12
CA VAL A 283 1.93 -0.22 -20.28
C VAL A 283 1.96 1.21 -19.76
N THR A 284 0.90 1.96 -20.07
CA THR A 284 0.72 3.34 -19.60
C THR A 284 -0.61 3.48 -18.85
N LEU A 285 -0.62 4.24 -17.74
CA LEU A 285 -1.82 4.62 -17.01
C LEU A 285 -1.93 6.15 -16.93
N VAL A 286 -3.03 6.69 -17.45
CA VAL A 286 -3.34 8.12 -17.37
C VAL A 286 -4.58 8.32 -16.50
N PRO A 287 -4.48 9.01 -15.35
CA PRO A 287 -5.62 9.23 -14.46
C PRO A 287 -6.76 9.97 -15.15
N VAL A 288 -7.98 9.61 -14.76
CA VAL A 288 -9.18 10.33 -15.14
C VAL A 288 -9.87 10.78 -13.85
N PRO A 289 -10.19 12.08 -13.70
CA PRO A 289 -10.91 12.54 -12.52
C PRO A 289 -12.29 11.88 -12.44
N PRO A 290 -12.81 11.63 -11.22
CA PRO A 290 -14.20 11.18 -11.05
C PRO A 290 -15.19 12.12 -11.73
N ALA A 291 -16.34 11.60 -12.16
CA ALA A 291 -17.38 12.41 -12.76
C ALA A 291 -17.79 13.57 -11.82
N GLY A 292 -17.76 14.80 -12.35
CA GLY A 292 -18.07 16.01 -11.58
C GLY A 292 -16.90 16.60 -10.78
N ALA A 293 -15.73 15.96 -10.75
CA ALA A 293 -14.51 16.55 -10.20
C ALA A 293 -13.84 17.50 -11.20
N ALA A 294 -12.95 18.35 -10.69
CA ALA A 294 -12.17 19.26 -11.54
C ALA A 294 -11.29 18.47 -12.54
N PRO A 295 -11.09 18.98 -13.77
CA PRO A 295 -10.19 18.35 -14.72
C PRO A 295 -8.78 18.22 -14.15
N VAL A 296 -8.19 17.04 -14.32
CA VAL A 296 -6.78 16.79 -14.02
C VAL A 296 -6.02 16.86 -15.35
N PRO A 297 -4.96 17.70 -15.49
CA PRO A 297 -4.12 17.68 -16.68
C PRO A 297 -3.60 16.26 -16.94
N PRO A 298 -3.52 15.80 -18.20
CA PRO A 298 -3.06 14.44 -18.48
C PRO A 298 -1.58 14.29 -18.10
N PHE A 299 -1.28 13.25 -17.33
CA PHE A 299 0.07 12.76 -17.04
C PHE A 299 0.02 11.25 -16.81
N ALA A 300 1.12 10.56 -17.11
CA ALA A 300 1.21 9.13 -16.85
C ALA A 300 1.61 8.86 -15.39
N VAL A 301 0.77 8.17 -14.62
CA VAL A 301 1.10 7.67 -13.27
C VAL A 301 1.84 6.34 -13.31
N LEU A 302 1.91 5.73 -14.48
CA LEU A 302 2.65 4.51 -14.72
C LEU A 302 3.00 4.51 -16.21
N ASP A 303 4.27 4.28 -16.54
CA ASP A 303 4.74 4.09 -17.90
C ASP A 303 5.96 3.17 -17.87
N PHE A 304 5.79 1.93 -18.34
CA PHE A 304 6.87 0.94 -18.30
C PHE A 304 6.76 -0.10 -19.40
N VAL A 305 7.90 -0.78 -19.64
CA VAL A 305 7.98 -1.95 -20.52
C VAL A 305 8.04 -3.21 -19.68
N VAL A 306 7.12 -4.14 -19.89
CA VAL A 306 7.03 -5.40 -19.14
C VAL A 306 8.27 -6.25 -19.37
N GLY A 307 8.76 -6.88 -18.31
CA GLY A 307 9.92 -7.77 -18.33
C GLY A 307 11.27 -7.06 -18.22
N ASN A 308 11.28 -5.73 -18.17
CA ASN A 308 12.47 -4.95 -17.82
C ASN A 308 12.47 -4.65 -16.32
N PRO A 309 13.35 -5.25 -15.48
CA PRO A 309 13.31 -5.05 -14.02
C PRO A 309 13.28 -3.58 -13.61
N PRO A 310 12.48 -3.18 -12.60
CA PRO A 310 11.61 -4.00 -11.74
C PRO A 310 10.31 -4.47 -12.39
N ASN A 311 10.07 -4.09 -13.63
CA ASN A 311 8.75 -4.04 -14.23
C ASN A 311 8.24 -5.42 -14.64
N GLY A 312 7.81 -6.22 -13.67
CA GLY A 312 6.94 -7.35 -13.92
C GLY A 312 5.53 -6.87 -14.20
N ALA A 313 4.86 -7.54 -15.13
CA ALA A 313 3.42 -7.49 -15.23
C ALA A 313 2.88 -8.90 -15.45
N GLY A 314 1.78 -9.20 -14.79
CA GLY A 314 1.04 -10.44 -14.94
C GLY A 314 -0.41 -10.17 -15.30
N SER A 315 -1.11 -11.25 -15.61
CA SER A 315 -2.56 -11.22 -15.78
C SER A 315 -3.19 -12.14 -14.74
N ALA A 316 -4.33 -11.72 -14.21
CA ALA A 316 -5.14 -12.55 -13.35
C ALA A 316 -6.59 -12.47 -13.81
N SER A 317 -7.35 -13.56 -13.68
CA SER A 317 -8.81 -13.45 -13.62
C SER A 317 -9.19 -12.52 -12.45
N GLN A 318 -10.41 -11.95 -12.45
CA GLN A 318 -10.84 -11.13 -11.30
C GLN A 318 -10.56 -11.87 -9.99
N GLY A 319 -9.82 -11.18 -9.11
CA GLY A 319 -9.58 -11.63 -7.74
C GLY A 319 -10.80 -11.34 -6.86
N ALA A 320 -10.59 -11.21 -5.55
CA ALA A 320 -11.64 -10.96 -4.56
C ALA A 320 -12.44 -9.66 -4.82
N LEU A 321 -11.85 -8.67 -5.49
CA LEU A 321 -12.55 -7.46 -5.93
C LEU A 321 -13.38 -7.74 -7.20
N ASN A 322 -14.70 -7.90 -7.02
CA ASN A 322 -15.65 -7.95 -8.13
C ASN A 322 -15.90 -6.54 -8.67
N ILE A 323 -15.01 -6.07 -9.55
CA ILE A 323 -15.14 -4.78 -10.22
C ILE A 323 -15.57 -5.07 -11.66
N PRO A 324 -16.84 -4.81 -12.04
CA PRO A 324 -17.36 -5.22 -13.34
C PRO A 324 -16.49 -4.78 -14.52
N ALA A 325 -15.99 -3.54 -14.50
CA ALA A 325 -15.12 -2.99 -15.55
C ALA A 325 -13.75 -3.70 -15.65
N GLY A 326 -13.27 -4.33 -14.58
CA GLY A 326 -11.87 -4.70 -14.41
C GLY A 326 -11.06 -3.58 -13.74
N TYR A 327 -9.83 -3.90 -13.37
CA TYR A 327 -8.91 -2.96 -12.71
C TYR A 327 -7.46 -3.36 -12.95
N ILE A 328 -6.56 -2.44 -12.68
CA ILE A 328 -5.13 -2.73 -12.57
C ILE A 328 -4.69 -2.59 -11.13
N ASN A 329 -4.02 -3.63 -10.63
CA ASN A 329 -3.20 -3.56 -9.45
C ASN A 329 -1.79 -3.20 -9.90
N THR A 330 -1.22 -2.08 -9.44
CA THR A 330 0.06 -1.59 -9.97
C THR A 330 1.26 -2.34 -9.42
N GLY A 331 1.09 -3.09 -8.33
CA GLY A 331 2.20 -3.57 -7.51
C GLY A 331 3.16 -2.45 -7.10
N LEU A 332 4.40 -2.82 -6.88
CA LEU A 332 5.49 -1.91 -6.53
C LEU A 332 5.98 -1.00 -7.68
N ASN A 333 5.55 -1.22 -8.92
CA ASN A 333 6.07 -0.50 -10.10
C ASN A 333 6.08 1.04 -9.95
N PRO A 334 4.95 1.72 -9.61
CA PRO A 334 4.97 3.18 -9.46
C PRO A 334 5.86 3.64 -8.30
N PHE A 335 5.93 2.86 -7.21
CA PHE A 335 6.70 3.20 -6.02
C PHE A 335 8.22 3.15 -6.23
N TYR A 336 8.69 2.37 -7.21
CA TYR A 336 10.10 2.38 -7.62
C TYR A 336 10.46 3.60 -8.49
N SER A 337 9.47 4.21 -9.14
CA SER A 337 9.66 5.37 -10.02
C SER A 337 9.63 6.67 -9.24
N PHE A 338 8.76 6.77 -8.24
CA PHE A 338 8.59 7.97 -7.42
C PHE A 338 7.88 7.68 -6.09
N PRO A 339 8.04 8.56 -5.09
CA PRO A 339 7.20 8.50 -3.91
C PRO A 339 5.75 8.84 -4.24
N LEU A 340 4.81 8.18 -3.56
CA LEU A 340 3.38 8.38 -3.73
C LEU A 340 2.76 8.91 -2.43
N MET A 341 2.01 10.01 -2.52
CA MET A 341 1.36 10.62 -1.34
C MET A 341 -0.14 10.33 -1.33
N PHE A 342 -0.61 9.82 -0.19
CA PHE A 342 -2.01 9.62 0.15
C PHE A 342 -2.44 10.73 1.10
N ASP A 343 -3.03 11.81 0.58
CA ASP A 343 -3.42 13.03 1.31
C ASP A 343 -4.87 12.92 1.80
N LEU A 344 -5.05 12.26 2.94
CA LEU A 344 -6.38 11.95 3.51
C LEU A 344 -7.15 13.21 3.92
N GLN A 345 -6.44 14.25 4.37
CA GLN A 345 -7.03 15.52 4.75
C GLN A 345 -7.77 16.19 3.60
N ASN A 346 -7.23 16.10 2.38
CA ASN A 346 -7.82 16.72 1.19
C ASN A 346 -8.54 15.72 0.27
N GLY A 347 -8.48 14.41 0.57
CA GLY A 347 -9.06 13.37 -0.27
C GLY A 347 -8.37 13.22 -1.63
N LEU A 348 -7.05 13.36 -1.66
CA LEU A 348 -6.25 13.34 -2.89
C LEU A 348 -5.15 12.27 -2.82
N VAL A 349 -4.88 11.62 -3.95
CA VAL A 349 -3.58 10.98 -4.18
C VAL A 349 -2.72 11.97 -4.97
N ARG A 350 -1.48 12.17 -4.55
CA ARG A 350 -0.59 13.18 -5.13
C ARG A 350 0.72 12.57 -5.62
N PHE A 351 1.21 13.14 -6.70
CA PHE A 351 2.38 12.73 -7.45
C PHE A 351 3.37 13.90 -7.53
N PRO A 352 4.69 13.64 -7.58
CA PRO A 352 5.65 14.68 -7.92
C PRO A 352 5.36 15.22 -9.33
N ALA A 353 6.09 16.25 -9.78
CA ALA A 353 5.95 16.70 -11.15
C ALA A 353 6.42 15.60 -12.13
N LEU A 354 5.47 14.88 -12.72
CA LEU A 354 5.72 13.89 -13.77
C LEU A 354 5.68 14.58 -15.14
N SER A 355 6.52 14.12 -16.07
CA SER A 355 6.48 14.61 -17.44
C SER A 355 5.12 14.37 -18.06
N ASN A 356 4.61 15.35 -18.81
CA ASN A 356 3.40 15.16 -19.60
C ASN A 356 3.67 14.06 -20.64
N SER A 357 2.81 13.03 -20.65
CA SER A 357 2.72 12.01 -21.69
C SER A 357 2.05 12.58 -22.93
#